data_AF-A0A4R5DHA6-F1
#
_entry.id   AF-A0A4R5DHA6-F1
#
_cell.length_a   1.000
_cell.length_b   1.000
_cell.length_c   1.000
_cell.angle_alpha   90.00
_cell.angle_beta   90.00
_cell.angle_gamma   90.00
#
_symmetry.space_group_name_H-M   'P 1'
#
loop_
_entity.id
_entity.type
_entity.pdbx_description
1 polymer ?
#
loop_
_entity_poly.entity_id
_entity_poly.type
_entity_poly.pdbx_seq_one_letter_code
_entity_poly.pdbx_strand_id
1 'polypeptide(L)'
;MKFSDGYWMMRDGVHASHPVEVLDVDTGPGSFTVYAPVQRIRHRGDLLKGPVVTLTCDSPMPDVVGVTLTHFAGERRRGPDFELATDPAGEVSVDDDAATLTSGALSVRVGR
;
A
#
# COMPACT_ATOMS: atom_id res chain seq x y z
N MET A 1 17.59 -10.11 6.17
CA MET A 1 17.44 -9.72 7.59
C MET A 1 16.37 -10.62 8.22
N LYS A 2 16.42 -10.91 9.53
CA LYS A 2 15.37 -11.69 10.23
C LYS A 2 14.62 -10.76 11.18
N PHE A 3 13.29 -10.73 11.08
CA PHE A 3 12.40 -9.89 11.91
C PHE A 3 11.63 -10.68 12.97
N SER A 4 11.21 -11.91 12.64
CA SER A 4 10.54 -12.81 13.57
C SER A 4 11.52 -13.71 14.34
N ASP A 5 11.07 -14.19 15.49
CA ASP A 5 11.68 -15.24 16.29
C ASP A 5 10.72 -16.44 16.35
N GLY A 6 10.85 -17.31 15.35
CA GLY A 6 9.88 -18.39 15.11
C GLY A 6 8.56 -17.87 14.57
N TYR A 7 7.48 -18.60 14.84
CA TYR A 7 6.13 -18.28 14.36
C TYR A 7 5.39 -17.29 15.28
N TRP A 8 5.74 -17.26 16.56
CA TRP A 8 4.92 -16.61 17.60
C TRP A 8 5.44 -15.25 18.04
N MET A 9 6.74 -15.02 17.90
CA MET A 9 7.39 -13.85 18.49
C MET A 9 8.06 -12.99 17.42
N MET A 10 8.10 -11.69 17.70
CA MET A 10 9.04 -10.78 17.03
C MET A 10 10.38 -10.85 17.75
N ARG A 11 11.46 -10.58 17.03
CA ARG A 11 12.77 -10.44 17.65
C ARG A 11 12.79 -9.26 18.62
N ASP A 12 13.65 -9.35 19.63
CA ASP A 12 13.81 -8.29 20.61
C ASP A 12 14.14 -6.94 19.94
N GLY A 13 13.46 -5.89 20.39
CA GLY A 13 13.51 -4.54 19.80
C GLY A 13 12.81 -4.35 18.45
N VAL A 14 12.18 -5.39 17.87
CA VAL A 14 11.42 -5.26 16.61
C VAL A 14 9.93 -5.08 16.87
N HIS A 15 9.39 -3.96 16.40
CA HIS A 15 7.95 -3.68 16.42
C HIS A 15 7.42 -3.62 14.99
N ALA A 16 6.43 -4.47 14.70
CA ALA A 16 5.77 -4.48 13.39
C ALA A 16 4.44 -3.73 13.44
N SER A 17 4.24 -2.86 12.46
CA SER A 17 2.98 -2.14 12.24
C SER A 17 2.42 -2.60 10.89
N HIS A 18 1.43 -3.48 10.94
CA HIS A 18 0.82 -4.05 9.74
C HIS A 18 -0.49 -3.32 9.42
N PRO A 19 -0.72 -2.88 8.18
CA PRO A 19 -2.03 -2.37 7.79
C PRO A 19 -3.09 -3.46 7.98
N VAL A 20 -4.20 -3.14 8.65
CA VAL A 20 -5.23 -4.14 9.01
C VAL A 20 -6.57 -3.92 8.34
N GLU A 21 -6.81 -2.72 7.80
CA GLU A 21 -8.04 -2.39 7.06
C GLU A 21 -7.84 -1.19 6.15
N VAL A 22 -8.79 -0.96 5.24
CA VAL A 22 -8.86 0.22 4.38
C VAL A 22 -9.68 1.28 5.08
N LEU A 23 -9.06 2.41 5.42
CA LEU A 23 -9.80 3.56 5.93
C LEU A 23 -10.41 4.34 4.77
N ASP A 24 -9.63 4.56 3.71
CA ASP A 24 -10.07 5.31 2.54
C ASP A 24 -9.26 4.94 1.29
N VAL A 25 -9.82 5.25 0.11
CA VAL A 25 -9.20 5.01 -1.20
C VAL A 25 -9.37 6.22 -2.10
N ASP A 26 -8.24 6.76 -2.57
CA ASP A 26 -8.18 7.77 -3.61
C ASP A 26 -7.87 7.13 -4.96
N THR A 27 -8.69 7.37 -5.98
CA THR A 27 -8.45 6.90 -7.34
C THR A 27 -7.90 8.00 -8.24
N GLY A 28 -6.92 7.67 -9.06
CA GLY A 28 -6.40 8.50 -10.14
C GLY A 28 -6.39 7.76 -11.47
N PRO A 29 -5.98 8.43 -12.56
CA PRO A 29 -5.78 7.76 -13.85
C PRO A 29 -4.76 6.64 -13.71
N GLY A 30 -5.18 5.39 -13.96
CA GLY A 30 -4.33 4.19 -13.94
C GLY A 30 -3.64 3.87 -12.61
N SER A 31 -4.11 4.46 -11.50
CA SER A 31 -3.57 4.22 -10.16
C SER A 31 -4.62 4.41 -9.06
N PHE A 32 -4.42 3.77 -7.91
CA PHE A 32 -5.17 4.07 -6.70
C PHE A 32 -4.25 4.14 -5.49
N THR A 33 -4.64 4.90 -4.48
CA THR A 33 -3.96 5.01 -3.19
C THR A 33 -4.90 4.62 -2.07
N VAL A 34 -4.44 3.74 -1.19
CA VAL A 34 -5.14 3.25 -0.01
C VAL A 34 -4.48 3.85 1.23
N TYR A 35 -5.30 4.40 2.12
CA TYR A 35 -4.87 4.79 3.47
C TYR A 35 -5.25 3.67 4.43
N ALA A 36 -4.26 2.95 4.94
CA ALA A 36 -4.48 1.74 5.71
C ALA A 36 -3.93 1.88 7.14
N PRO A 37 -4.80 2.11 8.15
CA PRO A 37 -4.37 2.14 9.55
C PRO A 37 -3.85 0.77 10.01
N VAL A 38 -2.97 0.80 11.00
CA VAL A 38 -2.35 -0.43 11.56
C VAL A 38 -3.13 -1.01 12.74
N GLN A 39 -4.33 -0.48 12.99
CA GLN A 39 -5.29 -0.94 13.97
C GLN A 39 -6.71 -0.77 13.41
N ARG A 40 -7.64 -1.57 13.94
CA ARG A 40 -9.07 -1.48 13.57
C ARG A 40 -9.69 -0.20 14.13
N ILE A 41 -10.36 0.57 13.29
CA ILE A 41 -11.06 1.80 13.61
C ILE A 41 -12.51 1.46 13.96
N ARG A 42 -12.86 1.59 15.24
CA ARG A 42 -14.21 1.25 15.72
C ARG A 42 -15.06 2.49 15.97
N HIS A 43 -14.40 3.59 16.30
CA HIS A 43 -15.02 4.88 16.56
C HIS A 43 -14.05 6.01 16.21
N ARG A 44 -14.57 7.24 16.11
CA ARG A 44 -13.77 8.42 15.73
C ARG A 44 -12.54 8.67 16.60
N GLY A 45 -12.55 8.27 17.88
CA GLY A 45 -11.38 8.40 18.76
C GLY A 45 -10.17 7.55 18.35
N ASP A 46 -10.35 6.53 17.50
CA ASP A 46 -9.24 5.70 17.02
C ASP A 46 -8.51 6.34 15.84
N LEU A 47 -9.17 7.25 15.12
CA LEU A 47 -8.57 8.03 14.02
C LEU A 47 -7.45 8.98 14.50
N LEU A 48 -7.32 9.16 15.81
CA LEU A 48 -6.30 10.01 16.43
C LEU A 48 -5.08 9.22 16.92
N LYS A 49 -5.00 7.92 16.63
CA LYS A 49 -4.01 7.00 17.21
C LYS A 49 -3.29 6.21 16.13
N GLY A 50 -2.00 5.99 16.37
CA GLY A 50 -1.18 5.06 15.60
C GLY A 50 -0.85 5.55 14.18
N PRO A 51 0.05 4.83 13.48
CA PRO A 51 0.41 5.18 12.13
C PRO A 51 -0.65 4.71 11.11
N VAL A 52 -0.63 5.37 9.96
CA VAL A 52 -1.36 4.98 8.76
C VAL A 52 -0.33 4.71 7.67
N VAL A 53 -0.43 3.55 7.02
CA VAL A 53 0.40 3.20 5.87
C VAL A 53 -0.30 3.69 4.62
N THR A 54 0.41 4.43 3.77
CA THR A 54 -0.06 4.81 2.44
C THR A 54 0.42 3.77 1.45
N LEU A 55 -0.52 3.07 0.79
CA LEU A 55 -0.23 2.10 -0.26
C LEU A 55 -0.70 2.66 -1.59
N THR A 56 0.21 2.85 -2.53
CA THR A 56 -0.11 3.29 -3.90
C THR A 56 0.13 2.14 -4.86
N CYS A 57 -0.86 1.86 -5.70
CA CYS A 57 -0.78 0.90 -6.78
C CYS A 57 -0.93 1.62 -8.13
N ASP A 58 -0.04 1.31 -9.06
CA ASP A 58 -0.03 1.82 -10.43
C ASP A 58 0.50 0.75 -11.39
N SER A 59 0.49 1.03 -12.70
CA SER A 59 0.99 0.12 -13.71
C SER A 59 2.00 0.84 -14.61
N PRO A 60 3.32 0.65 -14.41
CA PRO A 60 4.32 1.32 -15.23
C PRO A 60 4.36 0.79 -16.68
N MET A 61 3.92 -0.45 -16.93
CA MET A 61 3.82 -1.07 -18.25
C MET A 61 2.81 -2.21 -18.26
N PRO A 62 2.38 -2.76 -19.42
CA PRO A 62 1.46 -3.90 -19.47
C PRO A 62 1.98 -5.10 -18.67
N ASP A 63 1.07 -5.78 -17.96
CA ASP A 63 1.34 -6.95 -17.11
C ASP A 63 2.27 -6.68 -15.90
N VAL A 64 2.45 -5.41 -15.51
CA VAL A 64 3.26 -5.02 -14.35
C VAL A 64 2.45 -4.14 -13.40
N VAL A 65 2.41 -4.52 -12.12
CA VAL A 65 1.83 -3.71 -11.04
C VAL A 65 2.94 -3.14 -10.17
N GLY A 66 3.06 -1.82 -10.13
CA GLY A 66 3.83 -1.09 -9.14
C GLY A 66 3.07 -1.03 -7.82
N VAL A 67 3.77 -1.31 -6.71
CA VAL A 67 3.21 -1.20 -5.36
C VAL A 67 4.20 -0.45 -4.48
N THR A 68 3.79 0.72 -3.98
CA THR A 68 4.60 1.56 -3.09
C THR A 68 3.95 1.62 -1.72
N LEU A 69 4.65 1.18 -0.67
CA LEU A 69 4.22 1.31 0.72
C LEU A 69 5.04 2.40 1.41
N THR A 70 4.37 3.42 1.92
CA THR A 70 4.98 4.56 2.59
C THR A 70 4.49 4.67 4.03
N HIS A 71 5.42 4.80 4.98
CA HIS A 71 5.12 5.16 6.37
C HIS A 71 5.31 6.66 6.59
N PHE A 72 6.56 7.15 6.55
CA PHE A 72 6.87 8.58 6.63
C PHE A 72 7.33 9.10 5.26
N ALA A 73 6.59 10.05 4.70
CA ALA A 73 6.92 10.68 3.42
C ALA A 73 7.90 11.87 3.53
N GLY A 74 8.31 12.23 4.76
CA GLY A 74 9.16 13.40 5.02
C GLY A 74 10.66 13.16 4.81
N GLU A 75 11.08 11.92 4.52
CA GLU A 75 12.50 11.64 4.29
C GLU A 75 12.96 12.18 2.93
N ARG A 76 14.15 12.78 2.90
CA ARG A 76 14.77 13.20 1.64
C ARG A 76 15.16 11.98 0.82
N ARG A 77 14.59 11.85 -0.38
CA ARG A 77 15.01 10.82 -1.35
C ARG A 77 16.49 10.95 -1.69
N ARG A 78 17.26 9.90 -1.44
CA ARG A 78 18.68 9.82 -1.76
C ARG A 78 18.85 8.90 -2.98
N GLY A 79 19.19 9.49 -4.12
CA GLY A 79 19.50 8.73 -5.33
C GLY A 79 20.92 8.12 -5.31
N PRO A 80 21.35 7.49 -6.41
CA PRO A 80 20.63 7.39 -7.69
C PRO A 80 19.47 6.39 -7.63
N ASP A 81 18.46 6.63 -8.46
CA ASP A 81 17.35 5.71 -8.70
C ASP A 81 17.62 4.89 -9.97
N PHE A 82 16.98 3.73 -10.09
CA PHE A 82 16.99 2.98 -11.34
C PHE A 82 16.27 3.79 -12.43
N GLU A 83 16.85 3.80 -13.63
CA GLU A 83 16.14 4.26 -14.82
C GLU A 83 15.11 3.19 -15.20
N LEU A 84 13.83 3.57 -15.20
CA LEU A 84 12.72 2.68 -15.50
C LEU A 84 12.12 3.06 -16.86
N ALA A 85 11.93 2.07 -17.73
CA ALA A 85 11.12 2.24 -18.93
C ALA A 85 9.63 2.25 -18.52
N THR A 86 8.86 3.18 -19.09
CA THR A 86 7.43 3.33 -18.76
C THR A 86 6.58 3.34 -20.03
N ASP A 87 5.50 2.58 -20.00
CA ASP A 87 4.41 2.52 -20.98
C ASP A 87 3.07 2.32 -20.23
N PRO A 88 2.57 3.32 -19.49
CA PRO A 88 1.51 3.11 -18.50
C PRO A 88 0.24 2.50 -19.10
N ALA A 89 -0.24 1.40 -18.51
CA ALA A 89 -1.30 0.56 -19.07
C ALA A 89 -2.33 0.07 -18.03
N GLY A 90 -2.50 0.81 -16.93
CA GLY A 90 -3.38 0.41 -15.83
C GLY A 90 -4.82 0.89 -15.99
N GLU A 91 -5.79 0.00 -15.75
CA GLU A 91 -7.20 0.33 -15.56
C GLU A 91 -7.59 0.13 -14.10
N VAL A 92 -8.21 1.14 -13.50
CA VAL A 92 -8.64 1.12 -12.10
C VAL A 92 -10.15 0.98 -12.01
N SER A 93 -10.61 0.08 -11.16
CA SER A 93 -12.01 -0.02 -10.76
C SER A 93 -12.11 -0.07 -9.23
N VAL A 94 -13.10 0.62 -8.69
CA VAL A 94 -13.43 0.59 -7.26
C VAL A 94 -14.90 0.26 -7.12
N ASP A 95 -15.18 -0.76 -6.32
CA ASP A 95 -16.53 -1.15 -5.91
C ASP A 95 -16.64 -1.07 -4.38
N ASP A 96 -17.80 -1.43 -3.84
CA ASP A 96 -18.06 -1.40 -2.40
C ASP A 96 -17.18 -2.39 -1.61
N ASP A 97 -16.69 -3.45 -2.26
CA ASP A 97 -15.93 -4.54 -1.64
C ASP A 97 -14.41 -4.36 -1.78
N ALA A 98 -13.93 -3.66 -2.80
CA ALA A 98 -12.49 -3.53 -3.08
C ALA A 98 -12.10 -2.39 -4.03
N ALA A 99 -10.83 -2.00 -3.93
CA ALA A 99 -10.11 -1.31 -4.99
C ALA A 99 -9.30 -2.32 -5.82
N THR A 100 -9.45 -2.28 -7.14
CA THR A 100 -8.76 -3.17 -8.08
C THR A 100 -8.05 -2.36 -9.16
N LEU A 101 -6.80 -2.72 -9.45
CA LEU A 101 -6.05 -2.23 -10.61
C LEU A 101 -5.70 -3.44 -11.47
N THR A 102 -6.00 -3.36 -12.76
CA THR A 102 -5.66 -4.38 -13.74
C THR A 102 -4.72 -3.79 -14.79
N SER A 103 -3.64 -4.52 -15.08
CA SER A 103 -2.68 -4.24 -16.14
C SER A 103 -2.53 -5.49 -16.99
N GLY A 104 -3.06 -5.46 -18.21
CA GLY A 104 -3.12 -6.66 -19.07
C GLY A 104 -3.87 -7.81 -18.39
N ALA A 105 -3.17 -8.92 -18.14
CA ALA A 105 -3.68 -10.11 -17.47
C ALA A 105 -3.41 -10.15 -15.94
N LEU A 106 -2.73 -9.14 -15.39
CA LEU A 106 -2.38 -9.06 -13.97
C LEU A 106 -3.28 -8.06 -13.23
N SER A 107 -3.80 -8.46 -12.06
CA SER A 107 -4.57 -7.56 -11.18
C SER A 107 -4.04 -7.56 -9.75
N VAL A 108 -4.10 -6.39 -9.11
CA VAL A 108 -4.00 -6.24 -7.66
C VAL A 108 -5.37 -5.84 -7.10
N ARG A 109 -5.80 -6.49 -6.02
CA ARG A 109 -7.07 -6.22 -5.34
C ARG A 109 -6.83 -5.98 -3.85
N VAL A 110 -7.37 -4.89 -3.33
CA VAL A 110 -7.37 -4.54 -1.90
C VAL A 110 -8.81 -4.51 -1.42
N GLY A 111 -9.19 -5.46 -0.55
CA GLY A 111 -10.54 -5.52 0.04
C GLY A 111 -10.77 -4.40 1.05
N ARG A 112 -11.97 -3.81 1.04
CA ARG A 112 -12.39 -2.71 1.93
C ARG A 112 -12.94 -3.21 3.26
#